data_AF-A0A3D5L855-F1
#
_entry.id   AF-A0A3D5L855-F1
#
_cell.length_a   1.000
_cell.length_b   1.000
_cell.length_c   1.000
_cell.angle_alpha   90.00
_cell.angle_beta   90.00
_cell.angle_gamma   90.00
#
_symmetry.space_group_name_H-M   'P 1'
#
loop_
_entity.id
_entity.type
_entity.pdbx_description
1 polymer ?
#
loop_
_entity_poly.entity_id
_entity_poly.type
_entity_poly.pdbx_seq_one_letter_code
_entity_poly.pdbx_strand_id
1 'polypeptide(L)' 'RYKGLGEMDADQLWETTLNPENRVLKRVEIEDARMASEVTELLMGSDVPPRKKFIYDHADEAEIDA' A
#
# COMPACT_ATOMS: atom_id res chain seq x y z
N ARG A 1 4.17 -6.26 16.66
CA ARG A 1 3.47 -5.69 15.48
C ARG A 1 2.59 -4.56 15.98
N TYR A 2 2.88 -3.32 15.59
CA TYR A 2 1.98 -2.18 15.85
C TYR A 2 0.75 -2.33 14.97
N LYS A 3 -0.45 -2.13 15.52
CA LYS A 3 -1.69 -2.12 14.72
C LYS A 3 -1.90 -0.79 13.99
N GLY A 4 -1.22 0.26 14.46
CA GLY A 4 -1.19 1.58 13.83
C GLY A 4 -0.13 2.46 14.51
N LEU A 5 0.16 3.61 13.90
CA LEU A 5 1.21 4.51 14.39
C LEU A 5 0.93 5.08 15.79
N GLY A 6 -0.35 5.14 16.20
CA GLY A 6 -0.74 5.60 17.54
C GLY A 6 -0.40 4.62 18.68
N GLU A 7 0.04 3.40 18.37
CA GLU A 7 0.58 2.46 19.35
C GLU A 7 2.10 2.65 19.58
N MET A 8 2.74 3.58 18.85
CA MET A 8 4.17 3.89 18.98
C MET A 8 4.35 5.16 19.82
N ASP A 9 5.36 5.13 20.71
CA ASP A 9 5.83 6.35 21.37
C ASP A 9 6.47 7.30 20.34
N ALA A 10 6.44 8.60 20.63
CA ALA A 10 6.94 9.63 19.71
C ALA A 10 8.41 9.40 19.32
N ASP A 11 9.26 9.06 20.29
CA ASP A 11 10.69 8.78 20.07
C ASP A 11 10.88 7.57 19.16
N GLN A 12 10.04 6.54 19.33
CA GLN A 12 10.11 5.35 18.50
C GLN A 12 9.72 5.64 17.04
N LEU A 13 8.63 6.37 16.83
CA LEU A 13 8.20 6.76 15.48
C LEU A 13 9.28 7.60 14.78
N TRP A 14 9.89 8.53 15.52
CA TRP A 14 10.98 9.34 15.02
C TRP A 14 12.16 8.51 14.57
N GLU A 15 12.70 7.68 15.45
CA GLU A 15 13.92 6.90 15.20
C GLU A 15 13.74 5.80 14.14
N THR A 16 12.53 5.30 13.93
CA THR A 16 12.31 4.19 12.99
C THR A 16 11.82 4.64 11.62
N THR A 17 11.05 5.72 11.55
CA THR A 17 10.26 6.03 10.35
C THR A 17 10.47 7.45 9.83
N LEU A 18 10.80 8.42 10.69
CA LEU A 18 10.80 9.85 10.32
C LEU A 18 12.20 10.46 10.20
N ASN A 19 13.19 9.98 10.96
CA ASN A 19 14.54 10.52 10.98
C ASN A 19 15.21 10.35 9.59
N PRO A 20 15.58 11.44 8.88
CA PRO A 20 16.19 11.37 7.56
C PRO A 20 17.49 10.56 7.49
N GLU A 21 18.19 10.40 8.60
CA GLU A 21 19.47 9.67 8.67
C GLU A 21 19.28 8.15 8.59
N ASN A 22 18.11 7.62 8.99
CA ASN A 22 17.87 6.18 9.09
C ASN A 22 16.56 5.70 8.44
N ARG A 23 15.66 6.61 8.06
CA ARG A 23 14.39 6.26 7.42
C ARG A 23 14.60 5.66 6.03
N VAL A 24 13.72 4.72 5.68
CA VAL A 24 13.65 4.14 4.34
C VAL A 24 12.37 4.63 3.66
N LEU A 25 12.52 5.41 2.58
CA LEU A 25 11.40 5.93 1.79
C LEU A 25 11.37 5.26 0.40
N LYS A 26 10.16 4.96 -0.08
CA LYS A 26 9.93 4.50 -1.46
C LYS A 26 9.34 5.65 -2.27
N ARG A 27 10.02 6.04 -3.36
CA ARG A 27 9.47 7.00 -4.33
C ARG A 27 8.47 6.29 -5.23
N VAL A 28 7.24 6.79 -5.29
CA VAL A 28 6.20 6.25 -6.17
C VAL A 28 6.29 6.95 -7.52
N GLU A 29 6.29 6.17 -8.59
CA GLU A 29 6.37 6.63 -9.97
C GLU A 29 5.26 5.99 -10.80
N ILE A 30 4.84 6.67 -11.87
CA ILE A 30 3.86 6.15 -12.83
C ILE A 30 4.62 5.85 -14.12
N GLU A 31 4.80 4.57 -14.41
CA GLU A 31 5.49 4.11 -15.63
C GLU A 31 4.56 4.13 -16.85
N ASP A 32 3.31 3.70 -16.68
CA ASP A 32 2.26 3.74 -17.70
C ASP A 32 0.97 4.33 -17.11
N ALA A 33 0.64 5.55 -17.55
CA ALA A 33 -0.53 6.27 -17.07
C ALA A 33 -1.86 5.60 -17.45
N ARG A 34 -1.93 4.91 -18.59
CA ARG A 34 -3.16 4.22 -19.03
C ARG A 34 -3.38 2.99 -18.15
N MET A 35 -2.37 2.16 -17.99
CA MET A 35 -2.45 0.99 -17.12
C MET A 35 -2.80 1.40 -15.68
N ALA A 36 -2.14 2.43 -15.13
CA ALA A 36 -2.42 2.93 -13.80
C ALA A 36 -3.89 3.39 -13.64
N SER A 37 -4.45 4.05 -14.66
CA SER A 37 -5.84 4.49 -14.65
C SER A 37 -6.81 3.30 -14.68
N GLU A 38 -6.56 2.32 -15.54
CA GLU A 38 -7.38 1.10 -15.65
C GLU A 38 -7.40 0.30 -14.34
N VAL A 39 -6.24 0.10 -13.72
CA VAL A 39 -6.12 -0.59 -12.42
C VAL A 39 -6.80 0.21 -11.31
N THR A 40 -6.65 1.53 -11.31
CA THR A 40 -7.31 2.39 -10.32
C THR A 40 -8.83 2.29 -10.43
N GLU A 41 -9.39 2.35 -11.64
CA GLU A 41 -10.84 2.19 -11.85
C GLU A 41 -11.32 0.79 -11.44
N LEU A 42 -10.58 -0.27 -11.79
CA LEU A 42 -10.92 -1.64 -11.38
C LEU A 42 -11.01 -1.79 -9.85
N LEU A 43 -10.07 -1.19 -9.12
CA LEU A 43 -9.98 -1.37 -7.66
C LEU A 43 -10.83 -0.36 -6.88
N MET A 44 -10.91 0.88 -7.34
CA MET A 44 -11.51 1.99 -6.61
C MET A 44 -12.82 2.49 -7.24
N GLY A 45 -13.18 1.99 -8.42
CA GLY A 45 -14.41 2.34 -9.12
C GLY A 45 -15.68 1.86 -8.41
N SER A 46 -16.81 2.29 -8.93
CA SER A 46 -18.12 1.96 -8.34
C SER A 46 -18.59 0.53 -8.66
N ASP A 47 -18.05 -0.08 -9.71
CA ASP A 47 -18.45 -1.42 -10.14
C ASP A 47 -17.87 -2.52 -9.22
N VAL A 48 -18.76 -3.31 -8.64
CA VAL A 48 -18.43 -4.31 -7.61
C VAL A 48 -18.02 -5.67 -8.21
N PRO A 49 -18.78 -6.25 -9.17
CA PRO A 49 -18.42 -7.50 -9.83
C PRO A 49 -16.96 -7.62 -10.31
N PRO A 50 -16.39 -6.68 -11.09
CA PRO A 50 -15.02 -6.83 -11.60
C PRO A 50 -13.98 -6.82 -10.48
N ARG A 51 -14.16 -5.95 -9.49
CA ARG A 51 -13.31 -5.92 -8.29
C ARG A 51 -13.37 -7.21 -7.50
N LYS A 52 -14.57 -7.78 -7.29
CA LYS A 52 -14.70 -9.08 -6.59
C LYS A 52 -13.96 -10.17 -7.33
N LYS A 53 -14.10 -10.24 -8.65
CA LYS A 53 -13.38 -11.22 -9.46
C LYS A 53 -11.87 -11.07 -9.31
N PHE A 54 -11.35 -9.85 -9.41
CA PHE A 54 -9.93 -9.57 -9.21
C PHE A 54 -9.43 -10.07 -7.85
N ILE A 55 -10.17 -9.79 -6.76
CA ILE A 55 -9.80 -10.27 -5.42
C ILE A 55 -9.75 -11.79 -5.37
N TYR A 56 -10.75 -12.50 -5.90
CA TYR A 56 -10.76 -13.97 -5.87
C TYR A 56 -9.64 -14.60 -6.71
N ASP A 57 -9.32 -13.99 -7.86
CA ASP A 57 -8.29 -14.51 -8.75
C ASP A 57 -6.87 -14.33 -8.15
N HIS A 58 -6.64 -13.25 -7.40
CA HIS A 58 -5.30 -12.84 -6.94
C HIS A 58 -5.10 -12.87 -5.41
N ALA A 59 -6.08 -13.33 -4.61
CA ALA A 59 -6.03 -13.27 -3.14
C ALA A 59 -4.78 -13.96 -2.54
N ASP A 60 -4.34 -15.07 -3.14
CA ASP A 60 -3.24 -15.88 -2.63
C ASP A 60 -1.86 -15.41 -3.14
N GLU A 61 -1.82 -14.40 -4.03
CA GLU A 61 -0.57 -13.86 -4.60
C GLU A 61 0.07 -12.78 -3.71
N ALA A 62 -0.62 -12.33 -2.66
CA ALA A 62 -0.14 -11.28 -1.80
C ALA A 62 0.99 -11.78 -0.87
N GLU A 63 2.22 -11.31 -1.10
CA GLU A 63 3.31 -11.44 -0.13
C GLU A 63 3.05 -10.48 1.03
N ILE A 64 2.86 -11.03 2.24
CA ILE A 64 2.67 -10.23 3.45
C ILE A 64 4.06 -9.81 3.94
N ASP A 65 4.33 -8.50 3.94
CA ASP A 65 5.47 -7.93 4.66
C ASP A 65 5.35 -8.31 6.16
N ALA A 66 6.31 -9.11 6.64
CA ALA A 66 6.37 -9.64 8.01
C ALA A 66 6.66 -8.54 9.05
#